data_AF-A0A0H5RWB9-F1
#
_entry.id   AF-A0A0H5RWB9-F1
#
_cell.length_a   1.000
_cell.length_b   1.000
_cell.length_c   1.000
_cell.angle_alpha   90.00
_cell.angle_beta   90.00
_cell.angle_gamma   90.00
#
_symmetry.space_group_name_H-M   'P 1'
#
loop_
_entity.id
_entity.type
_entity.pdbx_description
1 polymer ?
#
loop_
_entity_poly.entity_id
_entity_poly.type
_entity_poly.pdbx_seq_one_letter_code
_entity_poly.pdbx_strand_id
1 'polypeptide(L)'
;RSEINASLGDTDTPDQSSTVDVSLSDLMEKEVTIITTASPVQDYKSLIMRAGQPADSTKQLFDVVIQLIEQSFQGSGEAKAVDCIEAARQICLELSLPDPFNQGLSLTKARFMGSPFVAQLKSKRLFPINSDEVPTSSISPQEAVSFFDVPVIADEGQTQKVDEDS
;
A
#
# COMPACT_ATOMS: atom_id res chain seq x y z
N ARG A 1 84.97 -9.18 -10.42
CA ARG A 1 83.71 -8.78 -9.78
C ARG A 1 83.03 -10.09 -9.40
N SER A 2 83.29 -10.57 -8.18
CA SER A 2 82.45 -10.38 -6.98
C SER A 2 81.36 -11.47 -6.96
N GLU A 3 81.50 -12.49 -6.10
CA GLU A 3 81.01 -12.57 -4.70
C GLU A 3 79.55 -13.06 -4.65
N ILE A 4 79.32 -14.32 -4.29
CA ILE A 4 78.91 -14.86 -2.96
C ILE A 4 77.45 -14.57 -2.51
N ASN A 5 76.82 -15.66 -2.07
CA ASN A 5 75.98 -15.83 -0.89
C ASN A 5 74.47 -15.54 -0.91
N ALA A 6 73.80 -16.48 -0.22
CA ALA A 6 72.41 -16.59 0.19
C ALA A 6 71.83 -15.39 0.95
N SER A 7 70.50 -15.27 0.97
CA SER A 7 69.74 -15.12 2.22
C SER A 7 68.23 -15.18 2.02
N LEU A 8 67.61 -15.72 3.06
CA LEU A 8 66.20 -15.70 3.42
C LEU A 8 65.57 -14.30 3.28
N GLY A 9 64.25 -14.28 3.08
CA GLY A 9 63.44 -13.11 3.38
C GLY A 9 61.96 -13.40 3.19
N ASP A 10 61.28 -13.66 4.30
CA ASP A 10 59.85 -13.49 4.59
C ASP A 10 58.97 -12.91 3.48
N THR A 11 57.86 -13.60 3.20
CA THR A 11 56.59 -12.94 2.92
C THR A 11 55.53 -13.82 3.56
N ASP A 12 55.31 -13.57 4.85
CA ASP A 12 54.16 -12.79 5.33
C ASP A 12 52.84 -13.51 5.04
N THR A 13 52.39 -14.20 6.09
CA THR A 13 51.02 -14.21 6.60
C THR A 13 49.89 -14.12 5.56
N PRO A 14 49.12 -15.20 5.31
CA PRO A 14 47.73 -14.99 4.91
C PRO A 14 47.00 -14.42 6.13
N ASP A 15 46.97 -13.08 6.20
CA ASP A 15 45.99 -12.33 6.97
C ASP A 15 44.61 -12.91 6.64
N GLN A 16 44.02 -13.59 7.61
CA GLN A 16 42.60 -13.92 7.57
C GLN A 16 41.83 -12.60 7.73
N SER A 17 41.82 -11.81 6.67
CA SER A 17 40.79 -10.80 6.44
C SER A 17 39.50 -11.57 6.21
N SER A 18 38.89 -11.97 7.33
CA SER A 18 37.48 -12.29 7.39
C SER A 18 36.78 -11.00 7.00
N THR A 19 36.61 -10.82 5.70
CA THR A 19 35.64 -9.91 5.13
C THR A 19 34.31 -10.41 5.63
N VAL A 20 33.90 -9.87 6.78
CA VAL A 20 32.51 -9.82 7.15
C VAL A 20 31.84 -9.03 6.03
N ASP A 21 31.33 -9.75 5.04
CA ASP A 21 30.37 -9.24 4.06
C ASP A 21 29.09 -8.95 4.85
N VAL A 22 29.14 -7.91 5.68
CA VAL A 22 27.95 -7.28 6.21
C VAL A 22 27.51 -6.36 5.09
N SER A 23 26.80 -6.94 4.11
CA SER A 23 26.17 -6.20 3.03
C SER A 23 25.47 -4.98 3.63
N LEU A 24 25.96 -3.78 3.30
CA LEU A 24 25.42 -2.48 3.75
C LEU A 24 23.91 -2.32 3.46
N SER A 25 23.38 -3.17 2.57
CA SER A 25 21.96 -3.36 2.30
C SER A 25 21.16 -3.68 3.58
N ASP A 26 21.68 -4.55 4.46
CA ASP A 26 20.98 -5.02 5.68
C ASP A 26 20.98 -3.94 6.78
N LEU A 27 22.05 -3.12 6.84
CA LEU A 27 22.14 -2.00 7.80
C LEU A 27 21.30 -0.79 7.40
N MET A 28 20.87 -0.71 6.13
CA MET A 28 19.92 0.27 5.61
C MET A 28 18.47 -0.23 5.62
N GLU A 29 18.20 -1.47 6.05
CA GLU A 29 16.87 -1.92 6.44
C GLU A 29 16.51 -1.30 7.78
N LYS A 30 16.39 0.03 7.80
CA LYS A 30 15.75 0.78 8.88
C LYS A 30 14.41 0.10 9.11
N GLU A 31 14.31 -0.59 10.23
CA GLU A 31 13.20 -1.43 10.63
C GLU A 31 11.86 -0.70 10.40
N VAL A 32 11.23 -0.93 9.24
CA VAL A 32 9.99 -0.24 8.86
C VAL A 32 8.86 -0.89 9.63
N THR A 33 8.67 -0.44 10.85
CA THR A 33 7.55 -0.81 11.74
C THR A 33 6.31 0.05 11.50
N ILE A 34 6.47 1.20 10.83
CA ILE A 34 5.43 2.22 10.69
C ILE A 34 5.48 2.78 9.26
N ILE A 35 4.31 2.99 8.66
CA ILE A 35 4.19 3.65 7.35
C ILE A 35 4.42 5.14 7.54
N THR A 36 5.40 5.71 6.86
CA THR A 36 5.74 7.13 7.00
C THR A 36 5.12 7.98 5.90
N THR A 37 4.95 9.28 6.15
CA THR A 37 4.56 10.24 5.11
C THR A 37 5.69 10.50 4.09
N ALA A 38 6.90 10.03 4.35
CA ALA A 38 8.07 10.18 3.48
C ALA A 38 8.05 9.17 2.31
N SER A 39 7.80 7.89 2.56
CA SER A 39 7.73 6.84 1.52
C SER A 39 6.62 5.81 1.78
N PRO A 40 5.35 6.24 1.89
CA PRO A 40 4.23 5.41 2.36
C PRO A 40 4.03 4.13 1.54
N VAL A 41 4.20 4.18 0.21
CA VAL A 41 4.05 3.01 -0.68
C VAL A 41 5.14 1.97 -0.45
N GLN A 42 6.40 2.40 -0.31
CA GLN A 42 7.50 1.48 -0.06
C GLN A 42 7.39 0.90 1.34
N ASP A 43 7.06 1.73 2.33
CA ASP A 43 6.87 1.27 3.70
C ASP A 43 5.75 0.23 3.78
N TYR A 44 4.63 0.47 3.10
CA TYR A 44 3.51 -0.47 3.04
C TYR A 44 3.90 -1.81 2.41
N LYS A 45 4.61 -1.80 1.27
CA LYS A 45 5.09 -3.03 0.61
C LYS A 45 5.99 -3.84 1.54
N SER A 46 6.97 -3.19 2.16
CA SER A 46 7.89 -3.83 3.10
C SER A 46 7.15 -4.37 4.32
N LEU A 47 6.18 -3.62 4.85
CA LEU A 47 5.39 -4.02 6.02
C LEU A 47 4.54 -5.26 5.74
N ILE A 48 3.92 -5.36 4.57
CA ILE A 48 3.13 -6.53 4.17
C ILE A 48 4.01 -7.77 4.01
N MET A 49 5.15 -7.62 3.34
CA MET A 49 6.10 -8.72 3.12
C MET A 49 6.69 -9.23 4.45
N ARG A 50 6.83 -8.35 5.45
CA ARG A 50 7.45 -8.68 6.74
C ARG A 50 6.46 -9.10 7.84
N ALA A 51 5.40 -8.33 8.05
CA ALA A 51 4.51 -8.47 9.21
C ALA A 51 3.43 -9.55 9.02
N GLY A 52 3.17 -10.00 7.78
CA GLY A 52 2.14 -11.00 7.48
C GLY A 52 0.70 -10.55 7.80
N GLN A 53 0.50 -9.28 8.19
CA GLN A 53 -0.80 -8.67 8.48
C GLN A 53 -1.13 -7.57 7.46
N PRO A 54 -1.56 -7.95 6.25
CA PRO A 54 -1.87 -6.98 5.19
C PRO A 54 -3.07 -6.08 5.51
N ALA A 55 -4.06 -6.57 6.27
CA ALA A 55 -5.25 -5.77 6.61
C ALA A 55 -4.92 -4.56 7.51
N ASP A 56 -4.15 -4.78 8.58
CA ASP A 56 -3.70 -3.71 9.48
C ASP A 56 -2.76 -2.72 8.78
N SER A 57 -1.85 -3.25 7.96
CA SER A 57 -0.97 -2.46 7.09
C SER A 57 -1.78 -1.55 6.15
N THR A 58 -2.85 -2.08 5.56
CA THR A 58 -3.71 -1.34 4.63
C THR A 58 -4.40 -0.19 5.36
N LYS A 59 -4.97 -0.47 6.54
CA LYS A 59 -5.62 0.55 7.38
C LYS A 59 -4.65 1.67 7.77
N GLN A 60 -3.44 1.33 8.20
CA GLN A 60 -2.40 2.32 8.49
C GLN A 60 -2.05 3.16 7.26
N LEU A 61 -1.93 2.55 6.08
CA LEU A 61 -1.64 3.29 4.85
C LEU A 61 -2.72 4.32 4.57
N PHE A 62 -4.00 3.95 4.70
CA PHE A 62 -5.11 4.89 4.50
C PHE A 62 -5.13 6.02 5.53
N ASP A 63 -4.78 5.76 6.80
CA ASP A 63 -4.64 6.80 7.81
C ASP A 63 -3.53 7.81 7.44
N VAL A 64 -2.37 7.30 7.01
CA VAL A 64 -1.27 8.12 6.51
C VAL A 64 -1.69 8.91 5.27
N VAL A 65 -2.46 8.32 4.35
CA VAL A 65 -3.00 9.02 3.18
C VAL A 65 -3.90 10.19 3.58
N ILE A 66 -4.80 9.98 4.55
CA ILE A 66 -5.69 11.03 5.06
C ILE A 66 -4.84 12.16 5.67
N GLN A 67 -3.88 11.82 6.54
CA GLN A 67 -2.97 12.80 7.12
C GLN A 67 -2.17 13.54 6.05
N LEU A 68 -1.72 12.84 5.02
CA LEU A 68 -0.92 13.40 3.96
C LEU A 68 -1.73 14.45 3.18
N ILE A 69 -3.01 14.20 2.92
CA ILE A 69 -3.89 15.19 2.28
C ILE A 69 -4.22 16.34 3.25
N GLU A 70 -4.53 16.05 4.53
CA GLU A 70 -4.87 17.09 5.52
C GLU A 70 -3.68 18.02 5.84
N GLN A 71 -2.46 17.48 5.88
CA GLN A 71 -1.23 18.24 6.11
C GLN A 71 -0.69 18.85 4.80
N SER A 72 -1.24 18.48 3.65
CA SER A 72 -0.77 19.00 2.36
C SER A 72 -1.18 20.44 2.15
N PHE A 73 -0.18 21.30 2.01
CA PHE A 73 -0.39 22.66 1.55
C PHE A 73 -0.53 22.66 0.02
N GLN A 74 -1.62 23.27 -0.49
CA GLN A 74 -1.90 23.48 -1.92
C GLN A 74 -1.89 22.20 -2.80
N GLY A 75 -2.33 21.05 -2.26
CA GLY A 75 -2.52 19.84 -3.07
C GLY A 75 -1.25 19.04 -3.42
N SER A 76 -0.11 19.44 -2.84
CA SER A 76 1.19 18.77 -3.06
C SER A 76 1.18 17.28 -2.70
N GLY A 77 0.42 16.87 -1.70
CA GLY A 77 0.29 15.46 -1.32
C GLY A 77 -0.94 14.75 -1.85
N GLU A 78 -1.85 15.41 -2.56
CA GLU A 78 -2.94 14.71 -3.25
C GLU A 78 -2.38 13.70 -4.27
N ALA A 79 -1.36 14.11 -5.05
CA ALA A 79 -0.70 13.23 -6.01
C ALA A 79 -0.09 11.99 -5.33
N LYS A 80 0.54 12.19 -4.17
CA LYS A 80 1.17 11.11 -3.40
C LYS A 80 0.14 10.20 -2.75
N ALA A 81 -0.95 10.75 -2.25
CA ALA A 81 -2.08 10.00 -1.72
C ALA A 81 -2.73 9.11 -2.79
N VAL A 82 -2.90 9.62 -4.02
CA VAL A 82 -3.38 8.82 -5.15
C VAL A 82 -2.44 7.65 -5.44
N ASP A 83 -1.13 7.90 -5.49
CA ASP A 83 -0.11 6.86 -5.69
C ASP A 83 -0.17 5.78 -4.60
N CYS A 84 -0.40 6.19 -3.34
CA CYS A 84 -0.61 5.27 -2.23
C CYS A 84 -1.83 4.37 -2.42
N ILE A 85 -2.98 4.96 -2.80
CA ILE A 85 -4.22 4.21 -3.00
C ILE A 85 -4.08 3.26 -4.19
N GLU A 86 -3.41 3.68 -5.26
CA GLU A 86 -3.14 2.82 -6.42
C GLU A 86 -2.30 1.59 -6.03
N ALA A 87 -1.21 1.81 -5.30
CA ALA A 87 -0.38 0.72 -4.79
C ALA A 87 -1.14 -0.18 -3.81
N ALA A 88 -1.94 0.41 -2.92
CA ALA A 88 -2.80 -0.32 -1.99
C ALA A 88 -3.76 -1.26 -2.73
N ARG A 89 -4.40 -0.75 -3.79
CA ARG A 89 -5.33 -1.50 -4.62
C ARG A 89 -4.67 -2.71 -5.26
N GLN A 90 -3.51 -2.51 -5.91
CA GLN A 90 -2.75 -3.60 -6.55
C GLN A 90 -2.44 -4.73 -5.57
N ILE A 91 -1.98 -4.39 -4.37
CA ILE A 91 -1.62 -5.39 -3.36
C ILE A 91 -2.86 -6.06 -2.78
N CYS A 92 -3.94 -5.31 -2.55
CA CYS A 92 -5.20 -5.89 -2.06
C CYS A 92 -5.84 -6.83 -3.10
N LEU A 93 -5.65 -6.56 -4.40
CA LEU A 93 -6.04 -7.49 -5.46
C LEU A 93 -5.20 -8.78 -5.42
N GLU A 94 -3.87 -8.64 -5.33
CA GLU A 94 -2.95 -9.78 -5.28
C GLU A 94 -3.20 -10.68 -4.06
N LEU A 95 -3.48 -10.08 -2.91
CA LEU A 95 -3.77 -10.79 -1.66
C LEU A 95 -5.25 -11.19 -1.52
N SER A 96 -6.11 -10.84 -2.48
CA SER A 96 -7.57 -11.07 -2.41
C SER A 96 -8.21 -10.53 -1.11
N LEU A 97 -7.82 -9.31 -0.72
CA LEU A 97 -8.29 -8.60 0.47
C LEU A 97 -9.08 -7.34 0.10
N PRO A 98 -10.32 -7.48 -0.40
CA PRO A 98 -11.13 -6.35 -0.84
C PRO A 98 -11.63 -5.49 0.33
N ASP A 99 -11.93 -6.10 1.47
CA ASP A 99 -12.54 -5.45 2.63
C ASP A 99 -11.71 -4.29 3.22
N PRO A 100 -10.41 -4.46 3.57
CA PRO A 100 -9.62 -3.38 4.15
C PRO A 100 -9.43 -2.21 3.18
N PHE A 101 -9.31 -2.49 1.87
CA PHE A 101 -9.23 -1.46 0.84
C PHE A 101 -10.55 -0.69 0.71
N ASN A 102 -11.67 -1.40 0.59
CA ASN A 102 -12.99 -0.79 0.43
C ASN A 102 -13.39 0.05 1.66
N GLN A 103 -13.04 -0.41 2.86
CA GLN A 103 -13.21 0.36 4.09
C GLN A 103 -12.34 1.62 4.09
N GLY A 104 -11.05 1.51 3.76
CA GLY A 104 -10.15 2.66 3.70
C GLY A 104 -10.58 3.70 2.66
N LEU A 105 -11.02 3.24 1.49
CA LEU A 105 -11.53 4.10 0.43
C LEU A 105 -12.84 4.79 0.82
N SER A 106 -13.73 4.08 1.55
CA SER A 106 -14.96 4.66 2.10
C SER A 106 -14.67 5.75 3.13
N LEU A 107 -13.70 5.54 4.02
CA LEU A 107 -13.25 6.56 4.98
C LEU A 107 -12.67 7.77 4.25
N THR A 108 -11.83 7.54 3.24
CA THR A 108 -11.22 8.61 2.44
C THR A 108 -12.29 9.41 1.70
N LYS A 109 -13.25 8.74 1.06
CA LYS A 109 -14.41 9.37 0.44
C LYS A 109 -15.20 10.20 1.46
N ALA A 110 -15.51 9.64 2.63
CA ALA A 110 -16.29 10.34 3.65
C ALA A 110 -15.58 11.59 4.17
N ARG A 111 -14.24 11.56 4.29
CA ARG A 111 -13.44 12.70 4.75
C ARG A 111 -13.29 13.79 3.69
N PHE A 112 -13.08 13.41 2.44
CA PHE A 112 -12.81 14.34 1.34
C PHE A 112 -13.99 14.49 0.37
N MET A 113 -15.21 14.13 0.78
CA MET A 113 -16.40 14.23 -0.06
C MET A 113 -16.58 15.68 -0.53
N GLY A 114 -16.73 15.88 -1.85
CA GLY A 114 -16.81 17.21 -2.44
C GLY A 114 -15.47 17.92 -2.68
N SER A 115 -14.35 17.29 -2.35
CA SER A 115 -13.00 17.80 -2.66
C SER A 115 -12.56 17.41 -4.08
N PRO A 116 -11.68 18.20 -4.74
CA PRO A 116 -11.13 17.85 -6.05
C PRO A 116 -10.37 16.51 -6.04
N PHE A 117 -9.86 16.11 -4.87
CA PHE A 117 -9.26 14.79 -4.64
C PHE A 117 -10.16 13.62 -5.07
N VAL A 118 -11.46 13.66 -4.74
CA VAL A 118 -12.40 12.59 -5.13
C VAL A 118 -12.59 12.54 -6.65
N ALA A 119 -12.60 13.69 -7.31
CA ALA A 119 -12.63 13.76 -8.77
C ALA A 119 -11.33 13.21 -9.40
N GLN A 120 -10.18 13.40 -8.75
CA GLN A 120 -8.91 12.78 -9.16
C GLN A 120 -8.97 11.25 -9.04
N LEU A 121 -9.50 10.71 -7.93
CA LEU A 121 -9.70 9.27 -7.76
C LEU A 121 -10.60 8.68 -8.87
N LYS A 122 -11.73 9.35 -9.17
CA LYS A 122 -12.64 8.95 -10.26
C LYS A 122 -11.94 8.98 -11.62
N SER A 123 -11.14 10.03 -11.89
CA SER A 123 -10.39 10.17 -13.14
C SER A 123 -9.31 9.09 -13.31
N LYS A 124 -8.68 8.68 -12.21
CA LYS A 124 -7.69 7.59 -12.16
C LYS A 124 -8.32 6.20 -12.09
N ARG A 125 -9.66 6.11 -12.07
CA ARG A 125 -10.42 4.86 -11.92
C ARG A 125 -10.06 4.05 -10.68
N LEU A 126 -9.73 4.73 -9.59
CA LEU A 126 -9.48 4.10 -8.30
C LEU A 126 -10.80 3.84 -7.58
N PHE A 127 -11.53 2.85 -8.09
CA PHE A 127 -12.81 2.37 -7.54
C PHE A 127 -12.57 1.29 -6.47
N PRO A 128 -13.54 1.09 -5.56
CA PRO A 128 -13.51 -0.05 -4.64
C PRO A 128 -13.42 -1.36 -5.42
N ILE A 129 -12.76 -2.35 -4.83
CA ILE A 129 -12.60 -3.68 -5.41
C ILE A 129 -13.96 -4.36 -5.40
N ASN A 130 -14.45 -4.74 -6.57
CA ASN A 130 -15.76 -5.36 -6.75
C ASN A 130 -15.67 -6.90 -6.79
N SER A 131 -16.83 -7.56 -6.86
CA SER A 131 -16.94 -9.02 -6.93
C SER A 131 -16.40 -9.62 -8.25
N ASP A 132 -16.23 -8.79 -9.30
CA ASP A 132 -15.67 -9.20 -10.59
C ASP A 132 -14.14 -9.36 -10.50
N GLU A 133 -13.47 -8.46 -9.77
CA GLU A 133 -12.03 -8.52 -9.52
C GLU A 133 -11.66 -9.52 -8.44
N VAL A 134 -12.41 -9.53 -7.33
CA VAL A 134 -12.18 -10.46 -6.22
C VAL A 134 -13.53 -11.05 -5.78
N PRO A 135 -13.75 -12.37 -5.94
CA PRO A 135 -15.04 -12.99 -5.65
C PRO A 135 -15.45 -12.93 -4.17
N THR A 136 -14.50 -12.64 -3.26
CA THR A 136 -14.76 -12.43 -1.84
C THR A 136 -15.28 -11.02 -1.53
N SER A 137 -15.34 -10.12 -2.51
CA SER A 137 -15.85 -8.78 -2.33
C SER A 137 -17.38 -8.75 -2.30
N SER A 138 -17.93 -8.01 -1.34
CA SER A 138 -19.38 -7.77 -1.21
C SER A 138 -19.92 -6.66 -2.13
N ILE A 139 -19.04 -5.98 -2.89
CA ILE A 139 -19.43 -4.82 -3.71
C ILE A 139 -19.63 -5.26 -5.17
N SER A 140 -20.81 -5.00 -5.71
CA SER A 140 -21.10 -5.27 -7.12
C SER A 140 -20.33 -4.33 -8.06
N PRO A 141 -20.02 -4.74 -9.30
CA PRO A 141 -19.32 -3.89 -10.27
C PRO A 141 -20.05 -2.57 -10.56
N GLN A 142 -21.39 -2.58 -10.54
CA GLN A 142 -22.20 -1.37 -10.72
C GLN A 142 -22.04 -0.41 -9.52
N GLU A 143 -22.09 -0.94 -8.30
CA GLU A 143 -21.88 -0.17 -7.06
C GLU A 143 -20.49 0.47 -7.00
N ALA A 144 -19.46 -0.24 -7.49
CA ALA A 144 -18.11 0.29 -7.50
C ALA A 144 -17.94 1.52 -8.40
N VAL A 145 -18.62 1.54 -9.56
CA VAL A 145 -18.59 2.68 -10.49
C VAL A 145 -19.43 3.84 -9.97
N SER A 146 -20.59 3.53 -9.39
CA SER A 146 -21.48 4.51 -8.76
C SER A 146 -20.96 5.02 -7.41
N PHE A 147 -19.88 4.43 -6.88
CA PHE A 147 -19.35 4.75 -5.56
C PHE A 147 -18.98 6.22 -5.37
N PHE A 148 -18.47 6.89 -6.40
CA PHE A 148 -18.16 8.33 -6.35
C PHE A 148 -19.29 9.20 -6.90
N ASP A 149 -20.34 8.59 -7.43
CA ASP A 149 -21.56 9.31 -7.76
C ASP A 149 -22.30 9.61 -6.47
N VAL A 150 -22.73 10.86 -6.32
CA VAL A 150 -23.53 11.25 -5.15
C VAL A 150 -24.83 10.47 -5.26
N PRO A 151 -25.29 9.76 -4.22
CA PRO A 151 -26.48 8.94 -4.34
C PRO A 151 -27.67 9.82 -4.72
N VAL A 152 -28.16 9.65 -5.95
CA VAL A 152 -29.59 9.76 -6.19
C VAL A 152 -30.17 8.58 -5.45
N ILE A 153 -30.59 8.84 -4.21
CA ILE A 153 -31.39 7.99 -3.34
C ILE A 153 -32.34 7.12 -4.18
N ALA A 154 -31.90 5.93 -4.54
CA ALA A 154 -32.76 4.87 -5.04
C ALA A 154 -33.08 4.04 -3.81
N ASP A 155 -34.16 4.45 -3.16
CA ASP A 155 -34.89 3.69 -2.17
C ASP A 155 -35.34 2.37 -2.82
N GLU A 156 -34.46 1.37 -2.88
CA GLU A 156 -34.85 0.01 -3.19
C GLU A 156 -35.33 -0.67 -1.92
N GLY A 157 -36.57 -0.31 -1.55
CA GLY A 157 -37.40 -1.11 -0.68
C GLY A 157 -37.61 -2.49 -1.29
N GLN A 158 -36.89 -3.48 -0.77
CA GLN A 158 -37.10 -4.89 -1.10
C GLN A 158 -37.39 -5.64 0.20
N THR A 159 -38.66 -5.99 0.45
CA THR A 159 -38.98 -7.37 0.87
C THR A 159 -40.45 -7.76 0.58
N GLN A 160 -40.55 -8.71 -0.34
CA GLN A 160 -41.40 -9.89 -0.38
C GLN A 160 -42.92 -9.79 -0.19
N LYS A 161 -43.57 -9.85 -1.36
CA LYS A 161 -44.85 -10.51 -1.62
C LYS A 161 -44.70 -12.01 -1.31
N VAL A 162 -45.41 -12.50 -0.28
CA VAL A 162 -45.75 -13.93 -0.15
C VAL A 162 -47.27 -14.03 -0.17
N ASP A 163 -47.80 -14.37 -1.34
CA ASP A 163 -49.12 -14.98 -1.48
C ASP A 163 -49.05 -16.37 -0.81
N GLU A 164 -49.89 -16.65 0.19
CA GLU A 164 -50.22 -18.02 0.57
C GLU A 164 -51.71 -18.13 0.91
N ASP A 165 -52.34 -19.05 0.18
CA ASP A 165 -53.75 -19.40 0.05
C ASP A 165 -54.21 -20.27 1.22
N SER A 166 -55.31 -19.88 1.91
CA SER A 166 -56.32 -20.76 2.56
C SER A 166 -57.42 -19.97 3.25
#